data_AF-A0AA35RA11-F1
#
_entry.id   AF-A0AA35RA11-F1
#
_cell.length_a   1.000
_cell.length_b   1.000
_cell.length_c   1.000
_cell.angle_alpha   90.00
_cell.angle_beta   90.00
_cell.angle_gamma   90.00
#
_symmetry.space_group_name_H-M   'P 1'
#
loop_
_entity.id
_entity.type
_entity.pdbx_description
1 polymer ?
#
loop_
_entity_poly.entity_id
_entity_poly.type
_entity_poly.pdbx_seq_one_letter_code
_entity_poly.pdbx_strand_id
1 'polypeptide(L)'
;MPQHYGRFATALALVETHYVDQVDTERLIYQAIGGMLQTLDPHSSFMDPDSYARLRERQEGRYYGLGISINVIDGDITVMSIFEGSPAYRSGLRRGDVIARITGQNAKDMTSDDAVRLLRGPKGTAVEISIRRTGYDELIDLTVERDEITIATIQAAFVVDGGTGYVKLGDFSETTDRDLGRALQRLRDAGCSA
;
A
#
# COMPACT_ATOMS: atom_id res chain seq x y z
N MET A 1 -35.43 20.30 11.64
CA MET A 1 -34.73 19.09 11.16
C MET A 1 -35.73 17.96 11.04
N PRO A 2 -35.80 17.21 9.93
CA PRO A 2 -36.65 16.02 9.81
C PRO A 2 -36.38 15.01 10.94
N GLN A 3 -37.42 14.33 11.45
CA GLN A 3 -37.34 13.45 12.64
C GLN A 3 -36.30 12.33 12.51
N HIS A 4 -35.99 11.90 11.28
CA HIS A 4 -35.05 10.81 10.99
C HIS A 4 -33.59 11.17 11.31
N TYR A 5 -33.18 12.44 11.11
CA TYR A 5 -31.83 12.89 11.48
C TYR A 5 -31.60 12.87 12.99
N GLY A 6 -32.66 13.14 13.76
CA GLY A 6 -32.61 13.07 15.23
C GLY A 6 -32.32 11.65 15.72
N ARG A 7 -32.94 10.63 15.12
CA ARG A 7 -32.70 9.22 15.48
C ARG A 7 -31.25 8.80 15.22
N PHE A 8 -30.69 9.20 14.08
CA PHE A 8 -29.29 8.93 13.76
C PHE A 8 -28.34 9.60 14.76
N ALA A 9 -28.55 10.89 15.04
CA ALA A 9 -27.74 11.63 16.00
C ALA A 9 -27.82 11.03 17.42
N THR A 10 -29.02 10.64 17.88
CA THR A 10 -29.18 9.94 19.16
C THR A 10 -28.47 8.60 19.17
N ALA A 11 -28.56 7.80 18.12
CA ALA A 11 -27.88 6.51 18.06
C ALA A 11 -26.35 6.67 18.11
N LEU A 12 -25.80 7.61 17.34
CA LEU A 12 -24.36 7.90 17.36
C LEU A 12 -23.90 8.37 18.74
N ALA A 13 -24.63 9.31 19.36
CA ALA A 13 -24.32 9.79 20.70
C ALA A 13 -24.38 8.69 21.76
N LEU A 14 -25.39 7.81 21.71
CA LEU A 14 -25.50 6.68 22.63
C LEU A 14 -24.31 5.71 22.49
N VAL A 15 -23.86 5.44 21.26
CA VAL A 15 -22.66 4.60 21.04
C VAL A 15 -21.43 5.29 21.60
N GLU A 16 -21.23 6.56 21.29
CA GLU A 16 -20.07 7.33 21.76
C GLU A 16 -19.99 7.42 23.30
N THR A 17 -21.12 7.56 24.00
CA THR A 17 -21.13 7.73 25.47
C THR A 17 -21.24 6.44 26.27
N HIS A 18 -21.75 5.35 25.69
CA HIS A 18 -22.04 4.12 26.43
C HIS A 18 -21.26 2.89 25.95
N TYR A 19 -20.48 2.99 24.88
CA TYR A 19 -19.62 1.88 24.48
C TYR A 19 -18.47 1.68 25.49
N VAL A 20 -18.02 0.43 25.62
CA VAL A 20 -17.03 0.03 26.63
C VAL A 20 -15.64 0.59 26.34
N ASP A 21 -15.32 0.81 25.06
CA ASP A 21 -14.04 1.33 24.59
C ASP A 21 -14.17 2.73 23.97
N GLN A 22 -13.05 3.41 23.78
CA GLN A 22 -13.01 4.67 23.05
C GLN A 22 -13.41 4.46 21.59
N VAL A 23 -14.36 5.27 21.13
CA VAL A 23 -14.94 5.18 19.79
C VAL A 23 -14.34 6.26 18.89
N ASP A 24 -14.00 5.89 17.66
CA ASP A 24 -13.67 6.83 16.59
C ASP A 24 -14.96 7.25 15.87
N THR A 25 -15.51 8.39 16.29
CA THR A 25 -16.79 8.92 15.81
C THR A 25 -16.75 9.25 14.32
N GLU A 26 -15.61 9.71 13.79
CA GLU A 26 -15.46 9.99 12.36
C GLU A 26 -15.53 8.70 11.55
N ARG A 27 -14.81 7.66 11.99
CA ARG A 27 -14.87 6.34 11.36
C ARG A 27 -16.28 5.75 11.41
N LEU A 28 -17.01 5.91 12.52
CA LEU A 28 -18.41 5.46 12.60
C LEU A 28 -19.31 6.15 11.57
N ILE A 29 -19.13 7.46 11.36
CA ILE A 29 -19.89 8.21 10.35
C ILE A 29 -19.58 7.65 8.95
N TYR A 30 -18.31 7.41 8.61
CA TYR A 30 -17.95 6.84 7.31
C TYR A 30 -18.55 5.45 7.10
N GLN A 31 -18.51 4.59 8.12
CA GLN A 31 -19.14 3.26 8.06
C GLN A 31 -20.67 3.35 7.92
N ALA A 32 -21.32 4.32 8.59
CA ALA A 32 -22.74 4.56 8.45
C ALA A 32 -23.13 5.01 7.03
N ILE A 33 -22.35 5.90 6.41
CA ILE A 33 -22.54 6.30 5.00
C ILE A 33 -22.41 5.09 4.08
N GLY A 34 -21.36 4.28 4.26
CA GLY A 34 -21.16 3.05 3.50
C GLY A 34 -22.35 2.08 3.62
N GLY A 35 -22.84 1.86 4.84
CA GLY A 35 -24.02 1.03 5.09
C GLY A 35 -25.29 1.55 4.44
N MET A 36 -25.51 2.87 4.44
CA MET A 36 -26.66 3.47 3.73
C MET A 36 -26.58 3.24 2.22
N LEU A 37 -25.42 3.46 1.60
CA LEU A 37 -25.25 3.29 0.15
C LEU A 37 -25.45 1.84 -0.31
N GLN A 38 -25.03 0.86 0.50
CA GLN A 38 -25.25 -0.56 0.21
C GLN A 38 -26.73 -0.94 0.10
N THR A 39 -27.64 -0.16 0.69
CA THR A 39 -29.09 -0.39 0.57
C THR A 39 -29.69 0.13 -0.73
N LEU A 40 -28.97 0.99 -1.46
CA LEU A 40 -29.43 1.59 -2.70
C LEU A 40 -29.13 0.68 -3.89
N ASP A 41 -27.84 0.34 -4.06
CA ASP A 41 -27.38 -0.53 -5.13
C ASP A 41 -25.96 -1.07 -4.84
N PRO A 42 -25.55 -2.21 -5.45
CA PRO A 42 -24.26 -2.85 -5.15
C PRO A 42 -23.04 -2.13 -5.74
N HIS A 43 -23.23 -1.10 -6.56
CA HIS A 43 -22.16 -0.33 -7.20
C HIS A 43 -21.94 1.05 -6.56
N SER A 44 -22.89 1.56 -5.80
CA SER A 44 -22.73 2.74 -4.95
C SER A 44 -21.83 2.44 -3.76
N SER A 45 -20.74 3.21 -3.65
CA SER A 45 -19.82 3.11 -2.52
C SER A 45 -19.36 4.49 -2.08
N PHE A 46 -19.03 4.59 -0.79
CA PHE A 46 -18.38 5.77 -0.22
C PHE A 46 -16.91 5.44 -0.03
N MET A 47 -16.05 6.37 -0.43
CA MET A 47 -14.61 6.29 -0.18
C MET A 47 -14.26 7.33 0.87
N ASP A 48 -13.87 6.86 2.04
CA ASP A 48 -13.21 7.71 3.04
C ASP A 48 -11.88 8.28 2.47
N PRO A 49 -11.31 9.33 3.08
CA PRO A 49 -10.10 9.97 2.58
C PRO A 49 -8.93 9.02 2.32
N ASP A 50 -8.70 8.02 3.18
CA ASP A 50 -7.62 7.07 3.02
C ASP A 50 -7.88 6.11 1.85
N SER A 51 -9.11 5.61 1.73
CA SER A 51 -9.52 4.75 0.62
C SER A 51 -9.45 5.47 -0.73
N TYR A 52 -9.85 6.75 -0.76
CA TYR A 52 -9.73 7.58 -1.95
C TYR A 52 -8.28 7.87 -2.33
N ALA A 53 -7.42 8.15 -1.35
CA ALA A 53 -5.98 8.33 -1.57
C ALA A 53 -5.33 7.06 -2.14
N ARG A 54 -5.65 5.87 -1.60
CA ARG A 54 -5.17 4.60 -2.14
C ARG A 54 -5.63 4.36 -3.58
N LEU A 55 -6.88 4.70 -3.91
CA LEU A 55 -7.40 4.59 -5.28
C LEU A 55 -6.64 5.50 -6.24
N ARG A 56 -6.37 6.76 -5.83
CA ARG A 56 -5.56 7.71 -6.60
C ARG A 56 -4.18 7.15 -6.90
N GLU A 57 -3.46 6.68 -5.87
CA GLU A 57 -2.13 6.09 -6.02
C GLU A 57 -2.13 4.92 -7.02
N ARG A 58 -3.16 4.05 -6.95
CA ARG A 58 -3.31 2.93 -7.88
C ARG A 58 -3.52 3.40 -9.32
N GLN A 59 -4.43 4.37 -9.54
CA GLN A 59 -4.69 4.93 -10.87
C GLN A 59 -3.45 5.62 -11.45
N GLU A 60 -2.77 6.41 -10.63
CA GLU A 60 -1.54 7.10 -11.00
C GLU A 60 -0.35 6.14 -11.22
N GLY A 61 -0.46 4.89 -10.74
CA GLY A 61 0.60 3.88 -10.83
C GLY A 61 1.82 4.19 -9.97
N ARG A 62 1.67 5.07 -8.98
CA ARG A 62 2.76 5.53 -8.12
C ARG A 62 2.26 5.78 -6.70
N TYR A 63 3.14 5.53 -5.74
CA TYR A 63 2.91 5.87 -4.35
C TYR A 63 4.20 6.39 -3.73
N TYR A 64 4.12 7.07 -2.58
CA TYR A 64 5.30 7.56 -1.88
C TYR A 64 5.65 6.66 -0.69
N GLY A 65 6.88 6.16 -0.66
CA GLY A 65 7.33 5.24 0.37
C GLY A 65 8.75 4.75 0.14
N LEU A 66 9.05 3.57 0.69
CA LEU A 66 10.41 3.03 0.72
C LEU A 66 10.69 2.07 -0.44
N GLY A 67 9.65 1.53 -1.08
CA GLY A 67 9.77 0.51 -2.13
C GLY A 67 10.20 -0.83 -1.56
N ILE A 68 9.35 -1.40 -0.69
CA ILE A 68 9.46 -2.75 -0.14
C ILE A 68 8.10 -3.45 -0.09
N SER A 69 8.12 -4.77 -0.08
CA SER A 69 6.97 -5.60 0.32
C SER A 69 7.25 -6.19 1.69
N ILE A 70 6.25 -6.16 2.56
CA ILE A 70 6.32 -6.69 3.93
C ILE A 70 5.26 -7.77 4.15
N ASN A 71 5.50 -8.65 5.11
CA ASN A 71 4.51 -9.57 5.63
C ASN A 71 4.68 -9.74 7.14
N VAL A 72 3.62 -10.13 7.82
CA VAL A 72 3.67 -10.45 9.26
C VAL A 72 4.00 -11.93 9.43
N ILE A 73 5.11 -12.23 10.10
CA ILE A 73 5.54 -13.61 10.41
C ILE A 73 5.78 -13.68 11.91
N ASP A 74 5.05 -14.53 12.62
CA ASP A 74 5.15 -14.68 14.08
C ASP A 74 5.02 -13.35 14.85
N GLY A 75 4.17 -12.45 14.35
CA GLY A 75 3.96 -11.10 14.91
C GLY A 75 5.05 -10.08 14.56
N ASP A 76 6.02 -10.44 13.71
CA ASP A 76 7.09 -9.55 13.27
C ASP A 76 6.85 -9.02 11.85
N ILE A 77 7.07 -7.72 11.65
CA ILE A 77 7.05 -7.11 10.32
C ILE A 77 8.32 -7.51 9.55
N THR A 78 8.18 -8.40 8.58
CA THR A 78 9.31 -8.98 7.83
C THR A 78 9.34 -8.48 6.39
N VAL A 79 10.52 -8.06 5.92
CA VAL A 79 10.73 -7.62 4.54
C VAL A 79 10.78 -8.83 3.60
N MET A 80 9.81 -8.93 2.70
CA MET A 80 9.67 -10.04 1.75
C MET A 80 10.39 -9.80 0.43
N SER A 81 10.35 -8.56 -0.06
CA SER A 81 11.05 -8.14 -1.27
C SER A 81 11.36 -6.66 -1.24
N ILE A 82 12.34 -6.26 -2.06
CA ILE A 82 12.80 -4.89 -2.19
C ILE A 82 12.82 -4.57 -3.67
N PHE A 83 12.29 -3.40 -4.02
CA PHE A 83 12.31 -2.91 -5.38
C PHE A 83 13.70 -2.38 -5.70
N GLU A 84 14.35 -2.90 -6.74
CA GLU A 84 15.69 -2.47 -7.10
C GLU A 84 15.73 -0.97 -7.39
N GLY A 85 16.77 -0.29 -6.89
CA GLY A 85 16.91 1.15 -7.03
C GLY A 85 15.98 1.97 -6.13
N SER A 86 15.08 1.37 -5.35
CA SER A 86 14.22 2.10 -4.39
C SER A 86 15.02 2.73 -3.25
N PRO A 87 14.44 3.67 -2.48
CA PRO A 87 15.09 4.18 -1.29
C PRO A 87 15.52 3.10 -0.28
N ALA A 88 14.66 2.09 -0.05
CA ALA A 88 15.03 0.95 0.80
C ALA A 88 16.22 0.18 0.25
N TYR A 89 16.26 -0.08 -1.06
CA TYR A 89 17.40 -0.75 -1.70
C TYR A 89 18.71 0.03 -1.46
N ARG A 90 18.66 1.35 -1.69
CA ARG A 90 19.82 2.25 -1.50
C ARG A 90 20.25 2.37 -0.03
N SER A 91 19.31 2.23 0.91
CA SER A 91 19.60 2.25 2.36
C SER A 91 20.29 0.97 2.87
N GLY A 92 20.39 -0.08 2.04
CA GLY A 92 21.00 -1.34 2.42
C GLY A 92 20.07 -2.30 3.17
N LEU A 93 18.76 -2.05 3.15
CA LEU A 93 17.73 -2.99 3.59
C LEU A 93 17.77 -4.25 2.71
N ARG A 94 17.43 -5.41 3.28
CA ARG A 94 17.50 -6.71 2.62
C ARG A 94 16.23 -7.54 2.86
N ARG A 95 15.95 -8.45 1.94
CA ARG A 95 14.94 -9.48 2.15
C ARG A 95 15.29 -10.31 3.40
N GLY A 96 14.29 -10.57 4.22
CA GLY A 96 14.43 -11.29 5.48
C GLY A 96 14.75 -10.40 6.69
N ASP A 97 15.02 -9.11 6.48
CA ASP A 97 15.12 -8.18 7.60
C ASP A 97 13.78 -8.07 8.33
N VAL A 98 13.83 -8.04 9.65
CA VAL A 98 12.68 -7.79 10.50
C VAL A 98 12.71 -6.34 10.96
N ILE A 99 11.70 -5.56 10.63
CA ILE A 99 11.54 -4.19 11.12
C ILE A 99 11.07 -4.28 12.57
N ALA A 100 11.98 -4.00 13.50
CA ALA A 100 11.73 -4.06 14.94
C ALA A 100 11.13 -2.76 15.48
N ARG A 101 11.52 -1.61 14.90
CA ARG A 101 10.97 -0.30 15.28
C ARG A 101 10.72 0.57 14.06
N ILE A 102 9.68 1.41 14.12
CA ILE A 102 9.37 2.43 13.12
C ILE A 102 9.13 3.75 13.87
N THR A 103 9.95 4.76 13.60
CA THR A 103 9.93 6.08 14.28
C THR A 103 9.92 5.92 15.81
N GLY A 104 10.80 5.06 16.32
CA GLY A 104 10.94 4.75 17.75
C GLY A 104 9.85 3.84 18.35
N GLN A 105 8.73 3.61 17.65
CA GLN A 105 7.66 2.72 18.10
C GLN A 105 8.03 1.26 17.86
N ASN A 106 7.72 0.37 18.81
CA ASN A 106 7.92 -1.07 18.64
C ASN A 106 6.97 -1.60 17.56
N ALA A 107 7.49 -2.31 16.57
CA ALA A 107 6.71 -2.86 15.46
C ALA A 107 6.16 -4.27 15.73
N LYS A 108 6.47 -4.86 16.90
CA LYS A 108 5.95 -6.16 17.31
C LYS A 108 4.42 -6.12 17.40
N ASP A 109 3.79 -7.14 16.85
CA ASP A 109 2.34 -7.35 16.79
C ASP A 109 1.57 -6.24 16.05
N MET A 110 2.27 -5.34 15.35
CA MET A 110 1.63 -4.43 14.39
C MET A 110 1.02 -5.22 13.24
N THR A 111 -0.12 -4.74 12.74
CA THR A 111 -0.66 -5.23 11.48
C THR A 111 0.18 -4.74 10.30
N SER A 112 0.06 -5.39 9.14
CA SER A 112 0.68 -4.89 7.91
C SER A 112 0.23 -3.47 7.60
N ASP A 113 -1.04 -3.14 7.86
CA ASP A 113 -1.63 -1.85 7.54
C ASP A 113 -1.08 -0.75 8.45
N ASP A 114 -0.88 -1.05 9.74
CA ASP A 114 -0.23 -0.13 10.67
C ASP A 114 1.20 0.18 10.25
N ALA A 115 1.98 -0.86 9.92
CA ALA A 115 3.33 -0.69 9.44
C ALA A 115 3.37 0.13 8.15
N VAL A 116 2.50 -0.18 7.17
CA VAL A 116 2.40 0.57 5.91
C VAL A 116 2.10 2.04 6.16
N ARG A 117 1.17 2.36 7.05
CA ARG A 117 0.80 3.74 7.41
C ARG A 117 1.98 4.53 7.98
N LEU A 118 2.84 3.90 8.77
CA LEU A 118 4.03 4.54 9.35
C LEU A 118 5.19 4.66 8.34
N LEU A 119 5.37 3.64 7.51
CA LEU A 119 6.46 3.60 6.52
C LEU A 119 6.18 4.52 5.33
N ARG A 120 4.91 4.67 4.92
CA ARG A 120 4.51 5.64 3.89
C ARG A 120 4.45 7.06 4.44
N GLY A 121 4.37 8.01 3.53
CA GLY A 121 4.36 9.43 3.85
C GLY A 121 4.81 10.29 2.67
N PRO A 122 4.79 11.62 2.82
CA PRO A 122 5.11 12.54 1.72
C PRO A 122 6.52 12.34 1.17
N LYS A 123 6.68 12.55 -0.14
CA LYS A 123 7.99 12.54 -0.81
C LYS A 123 8.99 13.47 -0.14
N GLY A 124 10.24 13.03 -0.01
CA GLY A 124 11.33 13.79 0.59
C GLY A 124 11.35 13.79 2.12
N THR A 125 10.34 13.21 2.78
CA THR A 125 10.37 13.01 4.24
C THR A 125 11.15 11.75 4.58
N ALA A 126 11.83 11.74 5.72
CA ALA A 126 12.54 10.55 6.20
C ALA A 126 11.66 9.72 7.16
N VAL A 127 11.92 8.42 7.21
CA VAL A 127 11.47 7.53 8.28
C VAL A 127 12.69 6.87 8.92
N GLU A 128 12.68 6.77 10.24
CA GLU A 128 13.67 6.01 10.99
C GLU A 128 13.13 4.61 11.25
N ILE A 129 13.89 3.59 10.90
CA ILE A 129 13.57 2.20 11.18
C ILE A 129 14.76 1.52 11.87
N SER A 130 14.48 0.67 12.85
CA SER A 130 15.47 -0.24 13.43
C SER A 130 15.16 -1.64 12.96
N ILE A 131 16.14 -2.32 12.36
CA ILE A 131 15.95 -3.67 11.84
C ILE A 131 16.75 -4.70 12.63
N ARG A 132 16.20 -5.90 12.77
CA ARG A 132 16.92 -7.11 13.19
C ARG A 132 17.28 -7.91 11.94
N ARG A 133 18.56 -8.27 11.81
CA ARG A 133 19.09 -9.03 10.68
C ARG A 133 19.82 -10.26 11.19
N THR A 134 19.51 -11.42 10.60
CA THR A 134 20.20 -12.68 10.94
C THR A 134 21.71 -12.54 10.78
N GLY A 135 22.45 -12.93 11.82
CA GLY A 135 23.92 -12.83 11.88
C GLY A 135 24.45 -11.52 12.47
N TYR A 136 23.56 -10.62 12.90
CA TYR A 136 23.90 -9.41 13.68
C TYR A 136 23.23 -9.50 15.04
N ASP A 137 23.98 -9.23 16.10
CA ASP A 137 23.48 -9.30 17.49
C ASP A 137 22.72 -8.03 17.89
N GLU A 138 23.05 -6.89 17.27
CA GLU A 138 22.42 -5.60 17.55
C GLU A 138 21.43 -5.19 16.43
N LEU A 139 20.51 -4.29 16.78
CA LEU A 139 19.64 -3.66 15.79
C LEU A 139 20.46 -2.73 14.89
N ILE A 140 20.10 -2.70 13.62
CA ILE A 140 20.68 -1.78 12.64
C ILE A 140 19.69 -0.65 12.43
N ASP A 141 20.09 0.56 12.78
CA ASP A 141 19.28 1.76 12.57
C ASP A 141 19.49 2.30 11.15
N LEU A 142 18.39 2.56 10.45
CA LEU A 142 18.38 3.11 9.10
C LEU A 142 17.44 4.31 9.03
N THR A 143 17.91 5.40 8.43
CA THR A 143 17.06 6.51 8.03
C THR A 143 16.82 6.40 6.52
N VAL A 144 15.56 6.24 6.13
CA VAL A 144 15.18 6.05 4.72
C VAL A 144 14.32 7.22 4.26
N GLU A 145 14.77 7.91 3.22
CA GLU A 145 13.99 8.98 2.58
C GLU A 145 12.86 8.38 1.75
N ARG A 146 11.64 8.86 1.91
CA ARG A 146 10.49 8.44 1.12
C ARG A 146 10.57 9.06 -0.26
N ASP A 147 10.42 8.24 -1.28
CA ASP A 147 10.42 8.69 -2.67
C ASP A 147 9.23 8.08 -3.42
N GLU A 148 9.02 8.56 -4.63
CA GLU A 148 8.06 7.99 -5.56
C GLU A 148 8.47 6.56 -5.94
N ILE A 149 7.57 5.61 -5.70
CA ILE A 149 7.71 4.22 -6.10
C ILE A 149 6.72 3.96 -7.22
N THR A 150 7.26 3.62 -8.39
CA THR A 150 6.44 3.22 -9.54
C THR A 150 5.99 1.78 -9.39
N ILE A 151 4.69 1.54 -9.54
CA ILE A 151 4.11 0.21 -9.61
C ILE A 151 4.18 -0.24 -11.06
N ALA A 152 5.03 -1.22 -11.36
CA ALA A 152 5.13 -1.78 -12.70
C ALA A 152 3.82 -2.52 -13.05
N THR A 153 3.11 -2.03 -14.06
CA THR A 153 1.88 -2.66 -14.58
C THR A 153 2.22 -3.87 -15.44
N ILE A 154 3.36 -3.83 -16.14
CA ILE A 154 3.92 -4.97 -16.87
C ILE A 154 4.85 -5.76 -15.96
N GLN A 155 4.41 -6.94 -15.52
CA GLN A 155 5.15 -7.82 -14.61
C GLN A 155 6.16 -8.71 -15.32
N ALA A 156 5.92 -9.02 -16.58
CA ALA A 156 6.83 -9.82 -17.42
C ALA A 156 6.61 -9.48 -18.88
N ALA A 157 7.70 -9.46 -19.67
CA ALA A 157 7.65 -9.41 -21.12
C ALA A 157 8.84 -10.19 -21.69
N PHE A 158 8.60 -11.29 -22.40
CA PHE A 158 9.66 -12.13 -22.97
C PHE A 158 9.17 -12.98 -24.15
N VAL A 159 10.11 -13.52 -24.94
CA VAL A 159 9.83 -14.44 -26.05
C VAL A 159 9.69 -15.86 -25.50
N VAL A 160 8.59 -16.54 -25.85
CA VAL A 160 8.31 -17.91 -25.40
C VAL A 160 8.98 -18.92 -26.33
N ASP A 161 8.73 -18.78 -27.63
CA ASP A 161 9.26 -19.61 -28.71
C ASP A 161 9.23 -18.85 -30.04
N GLY A 162 9.56 -19.53 -31.15
CA GLY A 162 9.88 -19.00 -32.49
C GLY A 162 8.86 -18.04 -33.13
N GLY A 163 8.70 -16.86 -32.55
CA GLY A 163 7.81 -15.79 -32.98
C GLY A 163 6.79 -15.34 -31.92
N THR A 164 6.64 -16.03 -30.80
CA THR A 164 5.58 -15.74 -29.81
C THR A 164 6.09 -14.89 -28.65
N GLY A 165 5.57 -13.68 -28.52
CA GLY A 165 5.82 -12.81 -27.38
C GLY A 165 4.78 -13.00 -26.27
N TYR A 166 5.23 -13.06 -25.01
CA TYR A 166 4.37 -13.07 -23.85
C TYR A 166 4.52 -11.77 -23.07
N VAL A 167 3.39 -11.17 -22.67
CA VAL A 167 3.35 -10.02 -21.77
C VAL A 167 2.36 -10.30 -20.65
N LYS A 168 2.82 -10.21 -19.40
CA LYS A 168 1.96 -10.29 -18.21
C LYS A 168 1.60 -8.89 -17.74
N LEU A 169 0.40 -8.45 -18.06
CA LEU A 169 -0.19 -7.24 -17.49
C LEU A 169 -0.84 -7.59 -16.14
N GLY A 170 -0.33 -7.00 -15.06
CA GLY A 170 -0.80 -7.26 -13.69
C GLY A 170 -1.86 -6.28 -13.20
N ASP A 171 -1.87 -5.05 -13.72
CA ASP A 171 -2.83 -4.01 -13.35
C ASP A 171 -2.92 -2.93 -14.44
N PHE A 172 -3.91 -2.05 -14.33
CA PHE A 172 -4.07 -0.89 -15.20
C PHE A 172 -3.83 0.40 -14.43
N SER A 173 -2.91 1.23 -14.91
CA SER A 173 -2.65 2.59 -14.43
C SER A 173 -2.46 3.55 -15.61
N GLU A 174 -2.30 4.84 -15.33
CA GLU A 174 -1.99 5.88 -16.31
C GLU A 174 -0.74 5.56 -17.15
N THR A 175 0.21 4.78 -16.64
CA THR A 175 1.44 4.45 -17.37
C THR A 175 1.35 3.18 -18.21
N THR A 176 0.29 2.38 -18.05
CA THR A 176 0.15 1.06 -18.70
C THR A 176 0.32 1.12 -20.21
N ASP A 177 -0.34 2.07 -20.88
CA ASP A 177 -0.29 2.17 -22.35
C ASP A 177 1.14 2.32 -22.86
N ARG A 178 1.88 3.28 -22.29
CA ARG A 178 3.28 3.54 -22.61
C ARG A 178 4.17 2.33 -22.31
N ASP A 179 4.00 1.72 -21.14
CA ASP A 179 4.87 0.63 -20.69
C ASP A 179 4.60 -0.66 -21.48
N LEU A 180 3.33 -0.94 -21.81
CA LEU A 180 2.93 -2.01 -22.72
C LEU A 180 3.47 -1.76 -24.14
N GLY A 181 3.35 -0.55 -24.66
CA GLY A 181 3.89 -0.18 -25.97
C GLY A 181 5.40 -0.43 -26.08
N ARG A 182 6.17 -0.07 -25.04
CA ARG A 182 7.61 -0.38 -24.95
C ARG A 182 7.88 -1.88 -24.89
N ALA A 183 7.12 -2.63 -24.11
CA ALA A 183 7.27 -4.08 -24.01
C ALA A 183 7.00 -4.77 -25.36
N LEU A 184 5.90 -4.40 -26.03
CA LEU A 184 5.56 -4.92 -27.35
C LEU A 184 6.60 -4.56 -28.40
N GLN A 185 7.16 -3.34 -28.37
CA GLN A 185 8.21 -2.95 -29.29
C GLN A 185 9.46 -3.81 -29.12
N ARG A 186 9.92 -4.03 -27.88
CA ARG A 186 11.06 -4.92 -27.59
C ARG A 186 10.83 -6.35 -28.09
N LEU A 187 9.61 -6.87 -27.97
CA LEU A 187 9.26 -8.20 -28.47
C LEU A 187 9.28 -8.26 -29.99
N ARG A 188 8.77 -7.23 -30.68
CA ARG A 188 8.87 -7.10 -32.14
C ARG A 188 10.32 -7.05 -32.60
N ASP A 189 11.15 -6.25 -31.94
CA ASP A 189 12.59 -6.15 -32.24
C ASP A 189 13.32 -7.49 -32.02
N ALA A 190 12.80 -8.34 -31.11
CA ALA A 190 13.28 -9.70 -30.87
C ALA A 190 12.72 -10.76 -31.83
N GLY A 191 11.96 -10.35 -32.86
CA GLY A 191 11.44 -11.24 -33.91
C GLY A 191 10.06 -11.83 -33.62
N CYS A 192 9.34 -11.35 -32.60
CA CYS A 192 7.96 -11.73 -32.39
C CYS A 192 7.01 -11.01 -33.36
N SER A 193 6.10 -11.75 -33.99
CA SER A 193 5.03 -11.18 -34.81
C SER A 193 3.77 -10.95 -33.98
N ALA A 194 3.02 -9.90 -34.33
CA ALA A 194 1.68 -9.62 -33.76
C ALA A 194 0.62 -10.58 -34.30
#